data_AF-A0AAW5EW35-F1
#
_entry.id   AF-A0AAW5EW35-F1
#
_cell.length_a   1.000
_cell.length_b   1.000
_cell.length_c   1.000
_cell.angle_alpha   90.00
_cell.angle_beta   90.00
_cell.angle_gamma   90.00
#
_symmetry.space_group_name_H-M   'P 1'
#
loop_
_entity.id
_entity.type
_entity.pdbx_description
1 polymer ?
#
loop_
_entity_poly.entity_id
_entity_poly.type
_entity_poly.pdbx_seq_one_letter_code
_entity_poly.pdbx_strand_id
1 'polypeptide(L)'
;FSRPRARIMFSQQALILTEDNQLHLDIRIANCRRSPILSVDVEFALARLIRTPAGRVVRQFDPLPLQQSHIPVLRFACTPTHVITEHSPLYGLTAHDLSAQEAEIIISLTGTDEASGQTVFARSAYGFDRMLYN
;
A
#
# COMPACT_ATOMS: atom_id res chain seq x y z
N PHE A 1 16.56 -12.06 -22.87
CA PHE A 1 15.24 -11.40 -22.79
C PHE A 1 15.23 -10.44 -21.61
N SER A 2 15.04 -9.15 -21.87
CA SER A 2 15.05 -8.09 -20.83
C SER A 2 13.79 -8.17 -19.98
N ARG A 3 13.94 -8.31 -18.65
CA ARG A 3 12.83 -8.13 -17.71
C ARG A 3 12.38 -6.66 -17.80
N PRO A 4 11.15 -6.36 -18.26
CA PRO A 4 10.65 -4.99 -18.26
C PRO A 4 10.66 -4.48 -16.82
N ARG A 5 11.34 -3.36 -16.54
CA ARG A 5 11.16 -2.68 -15.26
C ARG A 5 9.76 -2.08 -15.26
N ALA A 6 8.93 -2.45 -14.29
CA ALA A 6 7.69 -1.74 -14.02
C ALA A 6 8.06 -0.28 -13.73
N ARG A 7 7.81 0.62 -14.69
CA ARG A 7 8.01 2.07 -14.52
C ARG A 7 6.82 2.65 -13.74
N ILE A 8 6.62 2.10 -12.54
CA ILE A 8 5.67 2.56 -11.54
C ILE A 8 6.48 3.19 -10.43
N MET A 9 6.06 4.37 -9.99
CA MET A 9 6.62 5.07 -8.85
C MET A 9 5.59 5.13 -7.74
N PHE A 10 6.06 4.97 -6.50
CA PHE A 10 5.27 5.22 -5.31
C PHE A 10 5.79 6.52 -4.67
N SER A 11 4.94 7.25 -3.94
CA SER A 11 5.38 8.43 -3.18
C SER A 11 6.49 8.06 -2.18
N GLN A 12 7.40 8.99 -1.88
CA GLN A 12 8.49 8.71 -0.92
C GLN A 12 7.98 8.52 0.51
N GLN A 13 6.83 9.12 0.82
CA GLN A 13 6.15 9.05 2.11
C GLN A 13 4.71 8.59 1.91
N ALA A 14 4.19 7.94 2.93
CA ALA A 14 2.76 7.68 3.09
C ALA A 14 2.18 8.76 4.00
N LEU A 15 0.89 9.06 3.87
CA LEU A 15 0.22 10.11 4.62
C LEU A 15 -0.90 9.50 5.45
N ILE A 16 -0.89 9.76 6.76
CA ILE A 16 -2.06 9.60 7.61
C ILE A 16 -2.65 11.00 7.84
N LEU A 17 -3.88 11.20 7.42
CA LEU A 17 -4.59 12.47 7.61
C LEU A 17 -6.01 12.25 8.15
N THR A 18 -6.62 13.31 8.67
CA THR A 18 -8.05 13.31 8.99
C THR A 18 -8.85 14.00 7.88
N GLU A 19 -9.83 13.31 7.31
CA GLU A 19 -10.80 13.84 6.34
C GLU A 19 -12.21 13.40 6.79
N ASP A 20 -13.18 14.32 6.80
CA ASP A 20 -14.57 14.04 7.24
C ASP A 20 -14.70 13.29 8.60
N ASN A 21 -13.86 13.66 9.57
CA ASN A 21 -13.73 13.03 10.90
C ASN A 21 -13.29 11.55 10.87
N GLN A 22 -12.69 11.10 9.76
CA GLN A 22 -12.11 9.76 9.62
C GLN A 22 -10.62 9.84 9.33
N LEU A 23 -9.86 8.91 9.89
CA LEU A 23 -8.42 8.79 9.61
C LEU A 23 -8.21 8.01 8.32
N HIS A 24 -7.41 8.55 7.42
CA HIS A 24 -7.14 7.98 6.09
C HIS A 24 -5.65 7.71 5.97
N LEU A 25 -5.29 6.53 5.46
CA LEU A 25 -3.94 6.20 5.02
C LEU A 25 -3.89 6.29 3.48
N ASP A 26 -3.18 7.30 3.00
CA ASP A 26 -3.05 7.65 1.59
C ASP A 26 -1.64 7.42 1.07
N ILE A 27 -1.53 6.78 -0.10
CA ILE A 27 -0.24 6.56 -0.76
C ILE A 27 -0.41 6.84 -2.26
N ARG A 28 0.47 7.65 -2.85
CA ARG A 28 0.35 7.98 -4.28
C ARG A 28 1.13 7.00 -5.13
N ILE A 29 0.52 6.58 -6.23
CA ILE A 29 1.13 5.72 -7.24
C ILE A 29 1.10 6.45 -8.57
N ALA A 30 2.22 6.47 -9.29
CA ALA A 30 2.36 7.10 -10.59
C ALA A 30 2.82 6.09 -11.65
N ASN A 31 2.17 6.12 -12.80
CA ASN A 31 2.60 5.45 -14.02
C ASN A 31 3.58 6.37 -14.77
N CYS A 32 4.84 5.95 -14.86
CA CYS A 32 5.90 6.67 -15.57
C CYS A 32 6.13 6.13 -16.99
N ARG A 33 5.18 5.36 -17.51
CA ARG A 33 5.14 4.90 -18.91
C ARG A 33 4.36 5.90 -19.75
N ARG A 34 4.52 5.82 -21.07
CA ARG A 34 3.66 6.56 -22.01
C ARG A 34 2.31 5.85 -22.20
N SER A 35 2.32 4.52 -22.15
CA SER A 35 1.14 3.67 -22.24
C SER A 35 0.41 3.59 -20.91
N PRO A 36 -0.93 3.57 -20.92
CA PRO A 36 -1.74 3.20 -19.77
C PRO A 36 -1.47 1.78 -19.28
N ILE A 37 -1.80 1.55 -18.02
CA ILE A 37 -1.92 0.20 -17.46
C ILE A 37 -3.41 -0.08 -17.25
N LEU A 38 -3.88 -1.17 -17.82
CA LEU A 38 -5.28 -1.62 -17.78
C LEU A 38 -5.47 -2.58 -16.62
N SER A 39 -6.70 -2.61 -16.07
CA SER A 39 -7.14 -3.52 -15.01
C SER A 39 -6.13 -3.60 -13.87
N VAL A 40 -5.92 -2.47 -13.21
CA VAL A 40 -4.96 -2.36 -12.12
C VAL A 40 -5.61 -2.79 -10.82
N ASP A 41 -4.98 -3.74 -10.14
CA ASP A 41 -5.32 -4.12 -8.77
C ASP A 41 -4.23 -3.61 -7.82
N VAL A 42 -4.64 -3.01 -6.72
CA VAL A 42 -3.78 -2.53 -5.65
C VAL A 42 -4.18 -3.19 -4.34
N GLU A 43 -3.19 -3.65 -3.57
CA GLU A 43 -3.41 -4.21 -2.24
C GLU A 43 -2.49 -3.55 -1.23
N PHE A 44 -3.03 -3.23 -0.05
CA PHE A 44 -2.27 -2.80 1.11
C PHE A 44 -2.34 -3.88 2.19
N ALA A 45 -1.23 -4.09 2.89
CA ALA A 45 -1.18 -4.93 4.06
C ALA A 45 -0.30 -4.32 5.15
N LEU A 46 -0.77 -4.38 6.39
CA LEU A 46 0.02 -4.10 7.57
C LEU A 46 0.84 -5.35 7.92
N ALA A 47 2.16 -5.26 7.75
CA ALA A 47 3.11 -6.31 8.09
C ALA A 47 3.69 -6.06 9.48
N ARG A 48 3.58 -7.04 10.39
CA ARG A 48 4.00 -6.91 11.80
C ARG A 48 4.68 -8.16 12.33
N LEU A 49 5.66 -7.99 13.21
CA LEU A 49 6.18 -9.08 14.04
C LEU A 49 5.27 -9.23 15.27
N ILE A 50 4.61 -10.38 15.37
CA ILE A 50 3.75 -10.71 16.50
C ILE A 50 4.22 -11.98 17.19
N ARG A 51 3.95 -12.10 18.49
CA ARG A 51 4.18 -13.32 19.25
C ARG A 51 2.89 -14.15 19.27
N THR A 52 2.96 -15.37 18.75
CA THR A 52 1.83 -16.31 18.77
C THR A 52 1.55 -16.82 20.19
N PRO A 53 0.36 -17.38 20.46
CA PRO A 53 0.06 -18.00 21.76
C PRO A 53 1.05 -19.10 22.17
N ALA A 54 1.65 -19.78 21.19
CA ALA A 54 2.69 -20.79 21.40
C ALA A 54 4.09 -20.19 21.70
N GLY A 55 4.21 -18.86 21.78
CA GLY A 55 5.46 -18.16 22.09
C GLY A 55 6.41 -17.98 20.90
N ARG A 56 6.00 -18.30 19.67
CA ARG A 56 6.82 -18.07 18.47
C ARG A 56 6.62 -16.65 17.94
N VAL A 57 7.68 -16.00 17.49
CA VAL A 57 7.58 -14.73 16.74
C VAL A 57 7.36 -15.03 15.26
N VAL A 58 6.35 -14.41 14.65
CA VAL A 58 6.00 -14.56 13.23
C VAL A 58 5.73 -13.20 12.60
N ARG A 59 6.02 -13.07 11.30
CA ARG A 59 5.58 -11.93 10.48
C ARG A 59 4.15 -12.20 10.01
N GLN A 60 3.19 -11.43 10.52
CA GLN A 60 1.79 -11.44 10.11
C GLN A 60 1.54 -10.32 9.10
N PHE A 61 0.67 -10.58 8.12
CA PHE A 61 0.23 -9.60 7.11
C PHE A 61 -1.28 -9.45 7.22
N ASP A 62 -1.72 -8.30 7.73
CA ASP A 62 -3.12 -7.98 7.89
C ASP A 62 -3.59 -7.12 6.72
N PRO A 63 -4.57 -7.55 5.91
CA PRO A 63 -5.09 -6.74 4.81
C PRO A 63 -5.62 -5.40 5.29
N LEU A 64 -5.35 -4.35 4.53
CA LEU A 64 -5.92 -3.01 4.74
C LEU A 64 -6.86 -2.70 3.58
N PRO A 65 -8.19 -2.91 3.75
CA PRO A 65 -9.15 -2.72 2.67
C PRO A 65 -9.12 -1.28 2.13
N LEU A 66 -8.98 -1.14 0.82
CA LEU A 66 -8.96 0.15 0.15
C LEU A 66 -10.38 0.58 -0.21
N GLN A 67 -10.65 1.90 -0.21
CA GLN A 67 -11.89 2.45 -0.75
C GLN A 67 -12.08 2.05 -2.22
N GLN A 68 -10.98 2.01 -2.98
CA GLN A 68 -10.95 1.52 -4.34
C GLN A 68 -9.64 0.74 -4.58
N SER A 69 -9.73 -0.58 -4.60
CA SER A 69 -8.59 -1.46 -4.90
C SER A 69 -8.41 -1.72 -6.39
N HIS A 70 -9.48 -1.66 -7.19
CA HIS A 70 -9.44 -1.89 -8.63
C HIS A 70 -9.62 -0.59 -9.42
N ILE A 71 -8.69 -0.33 -10.34
CA ILE A 71 -8.65 0.85 -11.22
C ILE A 71 -8.64 0.36 -12.67
N PRO A 72 -9.73 0.61 -13.45
CA PRO A 72 -9.82 0.09 -14.82
C PRO A 72 -8.67 0.54 -15.74
N VAL A 73 -8.21 1.78 -15.60
CA VAL A 73 -7.12 2.36 -16.40
C VAL A 73 -6.30 3.34 -15.56
N LEU A 74 -5.00 3.07 -15.41
CA LEU A 74 -4.03 3.97 -14.78
C LEU A 74 -3.16 4.65 -15.86
N ARG A 75 -3.53 5.89 -16.23
CA ARG A 75 -2.76 6.68 -17.20
C ARG A 75 -1.64 7.50 -16.57
N PHE A 76 -1.90 8.15 -15.44
CA PHE A 76 -0.95 9.08 -14.80
C PHE A 76 -0.66 8.70 -13.36
N ALA A 77 -1.65 8.87 -12.47
CA ALA A 77 -1.50 8.56 -11.06
C ALA A 77 -2.85 8.20 -10.44
N CYS A 78 -2.78 7.52 -9.30
CA CYS A 78 -3.90 7.29 -8.41
C CYS A 78 -3.44 7.43 -6.95
N THR A 79 -4.40 7.60 -6.05
CA THR A 79 -4.16 7.62 -4.60
C THR A 79 -5.06 6.57 -3.97
N PRO A 80 -4.60 5.32 -3.82
CA PRO A 80 -5.35 4.34 -3.07
C PRO A 80 -5.35 4.71 -1.59
N THR A 81 -6.54 4.65 -1.00
CA THR A 81 -6.81 5.11 0.37
C THR A 81 -7.39 3.97 1.20
N HIS A 82 -6.82 3.74 2.37
CA HIS A 82 -7.39 2.89 3.41
C HIS A 82 -7.99 3.77 4.51
N VAL A 83 -9.29 3.64 4.77
CA VAL A 83 -9.94 4.32 5.90
C VAL A 83 -9.69 3.53 7.18
N ILE A 84 -9.09 4.18 8.17
CA ILE A 84 -8.78 3.62 9.48
C ILE A 84 -10.04 3.72 10.37
N THR A 85 -10.97 2.80 10.14
CA THR A 85 -12.17 2.62 10.98
C THR A 85 -11.84 1.79 12.23
N GLU A 86 -12.80 1.59 13.13
CA GLU A 86 -12.66 0.71 14.30
C GLU A 86 -12.35 -0.77 13.97
N HIS A 87 -12.60 -1.19 12.73
CA HIS A 87 -12.28 -2.53 12.23
C HIS A 87 -10.93 -2.59 11.51
N SER A 88 -10.25 -1.45 11.33
CA SER A 88 -8.93 -1.41 10.71
C SER A 88 -7.89 -2.08 11.61
N PRO A 89 -6.97 -2.89 11.06
CA PRO A 89 -5.81 -3.38 11.79
C PRO A 89 -4.89 -2.28 12.35
N LEU A 90 -5.01 -1.05 11.85
CA LEU A 90 -4.28 0.13 12.35
C LEU A 90 -4.98 0.83 13.51
N TYR A 91 -6.27 0.52 13.75
CA TYR A 91 -7.04 1.21 14.77
C TYR A 91 -6.50 0.93 16.18
N GLY A 92 -6.31 2.00 16.95
CA GLY A 92 -5.82 1.93 18.33
C GLY A 92 -4.34 1.55 18.49
N LEU A 93 -3.59 1.33 17.40
CA LEU A 93 -2.14 1.10 17.50
C LEU A 93 -1.40 2.41 17.77
N THR A 94 -0.53 2.40 18.78
CA THR A 94 0.32 3.54 19.10
C THR A 94 1.63 3.50 18.31
N ALA A 95 2.34 4.62 18.23
CA ALA A 95 3.69 4.66 17.66
C ALA A 95 4.65 3.70 18.35
N HIS A 96 4.49 3.49 19.66
CA HIS A 96 5.26 2.51 20.43
C HIS A 96 4.96 1.08 19.96
N ASP A 97 3.69 0.71 19.79
CA ASP A 97 3.29 -0.61 19.32
C ASP A 97 3.83 -0.89 17.91
N LEU A 98 3.68 0.09 17.01
CA LEU A 98 4.15 0.00 15.63
C LEU A 98 5.67 -0.17 15.56
N SER A 99 6.42 0.57 16.40
CA SER A 99 7.87 0.41 16.48
C SER A 99 8.27 -0.95 17.07
N ALA A 100 7.64 -1.37 18.17
CA ALA A 100 7.95 -2.63 18.83
C ALA A 100 7.64 -3.85 17.97
N GLN A 101 6.65 -3.73 17.07
CA GLN A 101 6.23 -4.78 16.14
C GLN A 101 6.95 -4.71 14.79
N GLU A 102 7.96 -3.84 14.62
CA GLU A 102 8.64 -3.57 13.34
C GLU A 102 7.63 -3.40 12.19
N ALA A 103 6.59 -2.61 12.44
CA ALA A 103 5.44 -2.50 11.55
C ALA A 103 5.80 -1.79 10.24
N GLU A 104 5.30 -2.33 9.13
CA GLU A 104 5.43 -1.74 7.79
C GLU A 104 4.10 -1.83 7.04
N ILE A 105 3.80 -0.82 6.22
CA ILE A 105 2.74 -0.92 5.21
C ILE A 105 3.35 -1.45 3.92
N ILE A 106 2.94 -2.64 3.51
CA ILE A 106 3.31 -3.24 2.23
C ILE A 106 2.25 -2.90 1.20
N ILE A 107 2.69 -2.53 0.01
CA ILE A 107 1.83 -2.25 -1.13
C ILE A 107 2.26 -3.09 -2.30
N SER A 108 1.28 -3.71 -2.97
CA SER A 108 1.45 -4.37 -4.27
C SER A 108 0.54 -3.71 -5.31
N LEU A 109 1.00 -3.73 -6.55
CA LEU A 109 0.22 -3.35 -7.72
C LEU A 109 0.44 -4.39 -8.82
N THR A 110 -0.65 -4.83 -9.43
CA THR A 110 -0.65 -5.64 -10.66
C THR A 110 -1.52 -4.98 -11.73
N GLY A 111 -1.28 -5.29 -13.00
CA GLY A 111 -2.10 -4.80 -14.11
C GLY A 111 -1.48 -5.16 -15.46
N THR A 112 -2.06 -4.72 -16.57
CA THR A 112 -1.56 -5.03 -17.92
C THR A 112 -1.15 -3.77 -18.68
N ASP A 113 0.09 -3.70 -19.15
CA ASP A 113 0.55 -2.57 -19.97
C ASP A 113 -0.12 -2.61 -21.36
N GLU A 114 -0.86 -1.54 -21.70
CA GLU A 114 -1.66 -1.48 -22.94
C GLU A 114 -0.81 -1.69 -24.21
N ALA A 115 0.41 -1.13 -24.25
CA ALA A 115 1.24 -1.17 -25.44
C ALA A 115 1.91 -2.53 -25.69
N SER A 116 2.28 -3.26 -24.63
CA SER A 116 2.98 -4.55 -24.76
C SER A 116 2.09 -5.76 -24.52
N GLY A 117 0.90 -5.58 -23.92
CA GLY A 117 0.04 -6.67 -23.46
C GLY A 117 0.64 -7.48 -22.31
N GLN A 118 1.74 -7.01 -21.69
CA GLN A 118 2.43 -7.73 -20.62
C GLN A 118 1.93 -7.29 -19.24
N THR A 119 1.89 -8.25 -18.31
CA THR A 119 1.59 -7.95 -16.90
C THR A 119 2.70 -7.12 -16.27
N VAL A 120 2.31 -6.08 -15.56
CA VAL A 120 3.15 -5.19 -14.76
C VAL A 120 2.98 -5.58 -13.29
N PHE A 121 4.09 -5.71 -12.58
CA PHE A 121 4.12 -5.92 -11.13
C PHE A 121 4.98 -4.83 -10.49
N ALA A 122 4.45 -4.17 -9.46
CA ALA A 122 5.19 -3.21 -8.66
C ALA A 122 4.88 -3.42 -7.17
N ARG A 123 5.84 -3.08 -6.31
CA ARG A 123 5.65 -3.13 -4.86
C ARG A 123 6.47 -2.06 -4.17
N SER A 124 6.02 -1.65 -2.99
CA SER A 124 6.74 -0.75 -2.09
C SER A 124 6.45 -1.13 -0.63
N ALA A 125 7.22 -0.58 0.29
CA ALA A 125 7.03 -0.72 1.72
C ALA A 125 7.30 0.60 2.44
N TYR A 126 6.50 0.91 3.45
CA TYR A 126 6.63 2.11 4.28
C TYR A 126 6.73 1.70 5.75
N GLY A 127 7.90 1.92 6.34
CA GLY A 127 7.99 2.00 7.80
C GLY A 127 7.26 3.24 8.31
N PHE A 128 6.83 3.20 9.57
CA PHE A 128 6.12 4.32 10.19
C PHE A 128 7.01 5.55 10.44
N ASP A 129 8.33 5.42 10.32
CA ASP A 129 9.29 6.53 10.24
C ASP A 129 9.14 7.37 8.97
N ARG A 130 8.53 6.80 7.91
CA ARG A 130 8.25 7.47 6.63
C ARG A 130 6.79 7.89 6.48
N MET A 131 6.04 7.87 7.58
CA MET A 131 4.67 8.33 7.63
C MET A 131 4.63 9.82 7.96
N LEU A 132 3.98 10.60 7.11
CA LEU A 132 3.56 11.96 7.45
C LEU A 132 2.22 11.92 8.18
N TYR A 133 2.05 12.78 9.17
CA TYR A 133 0.81 12.92 9.92
C TYR A 133 0.31 14.36 9.76
N ASN A 134 -0.91 14.53 9.25
CA ASN A 134 -1.55 15.84 9.06
C ASN A 134 -2.93 15.92 9.73
#